data_AF-A0A523PSX4-F1
#
_entry.id   AF-A0A523PSX4-F1
#
_cell.length_a   1.000
_cell.length_b   1.000
_cell.length_c   1.000
_cell.angle_alpha   90.00
_cell.angle_beta   90.00
_cell.angle_gamma   90.00
#
_symmetry.space_group_name_H-M   'P 1'
#
loop_
_entity.id
_entity.type
_entity.pdbx_description
1 polymer ?
#
loop_
_entity_poly.entity_id
_entity_poly.type
_entity_poly.pdbx_seq_one_letter_code
_entity_poly.pdbx_strand_id
1 'polypeptide(L)'
;MSSVPEQPAESTGWLGNPNYIVDLDLLAVRVGTFLNDQLVAESNRAHVMFELGHVPVYYFPPDALVAEYFYKSDRQTHCPYKGIASYWHLKVGDRMVENVVWSYEDPYSPVAKIKGLRGFYWGRMDRWTEDGVTIEGPREIPGRVNTLSQLKAIFPQLAREWHPTRNVGISPYEFAADSNTEVWWKDASGREWRERIRDRALALTQRRGDGDATPYGDFNPYP
;
A
#
# COMPACT_ATOMS: atom_id res chain seq x y z
N MET A 1 30.09 13.23 -10.50
CA MET A 1 30.18 12.01 -9.68
C MET A 1 28.97 12.05 -8.75
N SER A 2 27.91 11.31 -9.06
CA SER A 2 26.70 11.30 -8.22
C SER A 2 27.02 10.46 -6.97
N SER A 3 26.96 11.07 -5.79
CA SER A 3 27.17 10.38 -4.52
C SER A 3 26.01 9.43 -4.29
N VAL A 4 26.28 8.13 -4.26
CA VAL A 4 25.30 7.13 -3.80
C VAL A 4 24.92 7.50 -2.36
N PRO A 5 23.63 7.71 -2.03
CA PRO A 5 23.23 7.93 -0.66
C PRO A 5 23.66 6.72 0.17
N GLU A 6 24.35 6.95 1.27
CA GLU A 6 24.72 5.86 2.17
C GLU A 6 23.49 5.43 2.98
N GLN A 7 23.15 4.14 2.92
CA GLN A 7 22.02 3.62 3.68
C GLN A 7 22.44 3.45 5.15
N PRO A 8 21.64 3.95 6.12
CA PRO A 8 21.89 3.69 7.54
C PRO A 8 21.98 2.19 7.83
N ALA A 9 22.79 1.77 8.82
CA ALA A 9 22.92 0.35 9.19
C ALA A 9 21.61 -0.25 9.73
N GLU A 10 20.76 0.58 10.36
CA GLU A 10 19.47 0.19 10.93
C GLU A 10 18.36 1.10 10.44
N SER A 11 17.13 0.59 10.43
CA SER A 11 15.96 1.35 10.02
C SER A 11 15.45 2.26 11.12
N THR A 12 15.52 3.57 10.88
CA THR A 12 14.91 4.58 11.76
C THR A 12 13.38 4.49 11.79
N GLY A 13 12.77 4.01 10.70
CA GLY A 13 11.31 3.79 10.62
C GLY A 13 10.85 2.71 11.59
N TRP A 14 11.48 1.53 11.56
CA TRP A 14 11.14 0.40 12.44
C TRP A 14 11.40 0.72 13.92
N LEU A 15 12.46 1.48 14.23
CA LEU A 15 12.72 1.95 15.61
C LEU A 15 11.64 2.91 16.13
N GLY A 16 11.16 3.83 15.28
CA GLY A 16 10.12 4.79 15.64
C GLY A 16 8.70 4.22 15.61
N ASN A 17 8.48 3.13 14.87
CA ASN A 17 7.20 2.46 14.74
C ASN A 17 7.39 0.94 14.54
N PRO A 18 7.62 0.18 15.62
CA PRO A 18 7.90 -1.26 15.54
C PRO A 18 6.72 -2.08 15.04
N ASN A 19 5.51 -1.51 15.06
CA ASN A 19 4.28 -2.16 14.58
C ASN A 19 3.92 -1.75 13.14
N TYR A 20 4.82 -1.08 12.40
CA TYR A 20 4.60 -0.83 10.99
C TYR A 20 4.46 -2.17 10.23
N ILE A 21 3.57 -2.26 9.24
CA ILE A 21 3.33 -3.53 8.55
C ILE A 21 3.77 -3.37 7.09
N VAL A 22 4.65 -4.27 6.66
CA VAL A 22 5.01 -4.49 5.26
C VAL A 22 4.94 -5.98 4.97
N ASP A 23 3.82 -6.38 4.41
CA ASP A 23 3.56 -7.76 4.00
C ASP A 23 3.76 -7.97 2.51
N LEU A 24 4.06 -9.20 2.15
CA LEU A 24 4.31 -9.61 0.78
C LEU A 24 3.81 -11.03 0.64
N ASP A 25 2.85 -11.22 -0.25
CA ASP A 25 2.27 -12.53 -0.56
C ASP A 25 2.53 -12.87 -2.03
N LEU A 26 2.78 -14.15 -2.30
CA LEU A 26 2.81 -14.67 -3.65
C LEU A 26 1.39 -14.66 -4.23
N LEU A 27 1.24 -14.13 -5.44
CA LEU A 27 -0.01 -14.22 -6.18
C LEU A 27 -0.07 -15.57 -6.90
N ALA A 28 -1.03 -16.41 -6.50
CA ALA A 28 -1.27 -17.73 -7.10
C ALA A 28 -2.03 -17.64 -8.45
N VAL A 29 -1.68 -16.66 -9.28
CA VAL A 29 -2.24 -16.39 -10.61
C VAL A 29 -1.13 -15.85 -11.52
N ARG A 30 -1.30 -15.94 -12.84
CA ARG A 30 -0.40 -15.31 -13.79
C ARG A 30 -0.74 -13.83 -13.93
N VAL A 31 0.13 -12.96 -13.44
CA VAL A 31 -0.06 -11.51 -13.52
C VAL A 31 0.70 -10.97 -14.73
N GLY A 32 0.06 -10.08 -15.49
CA GLY A 32 0.66 -9.37 -16.62
C GLY A 32 0.35 -7.87 -16.59
N THR A 33 1.24 -7.06 -17.15
CA THR A 33 1.01 -5.63 -17.34
C THR A 33 1.50 -5.15 -18.71
N PHE A 34 0.81 -4.15 -19.25
CA PHE A 34 0.95 -3.70 -20.63
C PHE A 34 1.12 -2.18 -20.70
N LEU A 35 1.89 -1.75 -21.69
CA LEU A 35 2.01 -0.36 -22.12
C LEU A 35 2.03 -0.33 -23.64
N ASN A 36 1.28 0.59 -24.26
CA ASN A 36 1.19 0.72 -25.71
C ASN A 36 0.86 -0.62 -26.40
N ASP A 37 -0.09 -1.36 -25.82
CA ASP A 37 -0.52 -2.71 -26.21
C ASP A 37 0.56 -3.80 -26.25
N GLN A 38 1.78 -3.51 -25.77
CA GLN A 38 2.83 -4.52 -25.61
C GLN A 38 2.88 -5.03 -24.18
N LEU A 39 3.10 -6.34 -24.03
CA LEU A 39 3.37 -6.94 -22.73
C LEU A 39 4.75 -6.50 -22.25
N VAL A 40 4.83 -5.93 -21.04
CA VAL A 40 6.11 -5.44 -20.48
C VAL A 40 6.61 -6.28 -19.31
N ALA A 41 5.72 -6.97 -18.60
CA ALA A 41 6.08 -7.94 -17.58
C ALA A 41 4.97 -9.00 -17.42
N GLU A 42 5.35 -10.25 -17.19
CA GLU A 42 4.42 -11.33 -16.87
C GLU A 42 5.04 -12.38 -15.95
N SER A 43 4.31 -12.82 -14.92
CA SER A 43 4.83 -13.84 -14.01
C SER A 43 3.74 -14.62 -13.27
N ASN A 44 4.00 -15.90 -13.02
CA ASN A 44 3.35 -16.70 -11.99
C ASN A 44 4.08 -16.64 -10.63
N ARG A 45 5.13 -15.81 -10.54
CA ARG A 45 5.89 -15.50 -9.33
C ARG A 45 5.74 -14.02 -8.92
N ALA A 46 4.70 -13.36 -9.44
CA ALA A 46 4.35 -12.02 -9.01
C ALA A 46 3.90 -12.04 -7.55
N HIS A 47 4.24 -10.99 -6.82
CA HIS A 47 3.85 -10.80 -5.43
C HIS A 47 2.97 -9.56 -5.31
N VAL A 48 2.11 -9.54 -4.30
CA VAL A 48 1.41 -8.33 -3.85
C VAL A 48 2.01 -7.87 -2.53
N MET A 49 2.45 -6.61 -2.47
CA MET A 49 2.95 -5.98 -1.27
C MET A 49 1.83 -5.16 -0.62
N PHE A 50 1.62 -5.41 0.67
CA PHE A 50 0.71 -4.65 1.52
C PHE A 50 1.56 -3.81 2.46
N GLU A 51 1.31 -2.51 2.48
CA GLU A 51 2.03 -1.60 3.36
C GLU A 51 1.03 -0.72 4.09
N LEU A 52 1.24 -0.57 5.40
CA LEU A 52 0.40 0.26 6.25
C LEU A 52 0.29 1.67 5.66
N GLY A 53 -0.93 2.13 5.36
CA GLY A 53 -1.16 3.44 4.75
C GLY A 53 -1.20 3.48 3.22
N HIS A 54 -0.99 2.37 2.50
CA HIS A 54 -0.80 2.37 1.05
C HIS A 54 -1.69 1.36 0.32
N VAL A 55 -2.01 1.67 -0.95
CA VAL A 55 -2.66 0.72 -1.86
C VAL A 55 -1.73 -0.48 -2.06
N PRO A 56 -2.27 -1.70 -2.28
CA PRO A 56 -1.43 -2.84 -2.60
C PRO A 56 -0.60 -2.59 -3.87
N VAL A 57 0.61 -3.12 -3.92
CA VAL A 57 1.52 -2.93 -5.06
C VAL A 57 1.97 -4.28 -5.59
N TYR A 58 1.95 -4.45 -6.92
CA TYR A 58 2.48 -5.65 -7.55
C TYR A 58 3.98 -5.56 -7.76
N TYR A 59 4.66 -6.63 -7.33
CA TYR A 59 6.09 -6.81 -7.42
C TYR A 59 6.42 -8.02 -8.29
N PHE A 60 7.31 -7.84 -9.24
CA PHE A 60 7.75 -8.89 -10.16
C PHE A 60 9.21 -9.27 -9.92
N PRO A 61 9.56 -10.55 -10.06
CA PRO A 61 10.95 -10.95 -10.25
C PRO A 61 11.57 -10.22 -11.46
N PRO A 62 12.86 -9.86 -11.42
CA PRO A 62 13.47 -9.09 -12.50
C PRO A 62 13.49 -9.82 -13.84
N ASP A 63 13.53 -11.15 -13.83
CA ASP A 63 13.51 -12.02 -15.00
C ASP A 63 12.12 -12.17 -15.64
N ALA A 64 11.07 -11.63 -15.01
CA ALA A 64 9.72 -11.57 -15.56
C ALA A 64 9.48 -10.34 -16.45
N LEU A 65 10.39 -9.37 -16.45
CA LEU A 65 10.28 -8.15 -17.23
C LEU A 65 10.88 -8.34 -18.64
N VAL A 66 10.30 -7.68 -19.63
CA VAL A 66 10.87 -7.57 -20.97
C VAL A 66 12.01 -6.54 -20.93
N ALA A 67 13.21 -7.00 -20.62
CA ALA A 67 14.36 -6.17 -20.24
C ALA A 67 14.69 -5.04 -21.23
N GLU A 68 14.49 -5.25 -22.53
CA GLU A 68 14.75 -4.25 -23.58
C GLU A 68 13.93 -2.97 -23.46
N TYR A 69 12.78 -3.00 -22.77
CA TYR A 69 11.95 -1.82 -22.57
C TYR A 69 12.37 -0.98 -21.36
N PHE A 70 13.21 -1.51 -20.45
CA PHE A 70 13.52 -0.86 -19.19
C PHE A 70 14.93 -0.25 -19.16
N TYR A 71 15.01 1.01 -18.78
CA TYR A 71 16.25 1.77 -18.69
C TYR A 71 16.45 2.24 -17.26
N LYS A 72 17.63 1.97 -16.69
CA LYS A 72 17.93 2.42 -15.33
C LYS A 72 17.94 3.95 -15.26
N SER A 73 17.31 4.50 -14.24
CA SER A 73 17.32 5.92 -13.93
C SER A 73 18.45 6.28 -12.97
N ASP A 74 18.91 7.53 -13.02
CA ASP A 74 19.77 8.11 -11.99
C ASP A 74 19.02 8.43 -10.69
N ARG A 75 17.67 8.36 -10.71
CA ARG A 75 16.85 8.62 -9.53
C ARG A 75 17.02 7.54 -8.47
N GLN A 76 17.22 7.98 -7.24
CA GLN A 76 17.10 7.16 -6.04
C GLN A 76 16.29 7.89 -4.97
N THR A 77 15.61 7.15 -4.10
CA THR A 77 14.89 7.72 -2.95
C THR A 77 15.10 6.86 -1.72
N HIS A 78 15.27 7.50 -0.56
CA HIS A 78 15.37 6.80 0.71
C HIS A 78 13.98 6.63 1.34
N CYS A 79 13.66 5.39 1.74
CA CYS A 79 12.48 5.05 2.54
C CYS A 79 12.92 4.60 3.94
N PRO A 80 12.40 5.18 5.03
CA PRO A 80 12.84 4.86 6.38
C PRO A 80 12.57 3.41 6.77
N TYR A 81 11.62 2.71 6.13
CA TYR A 81 11.27 1.30 6.42
C TYR A 81 11.90 0.29 5.47
N LYS A 82 12.23 0.68 4.24
CA LYS A 82 12.64 -0.25 3.18
C LYS A 82 14.05 -0.04 2.64
N GLY A 83 14.69 1.08 2.95
CA GLY A 83 16.03 1.43 2.46
C GLY A 83 15.99 2.27 1.18
N ILE A 84 17.02 2.16 0.34
CA ILE A 84 17.17 2.95 -0.88
C ILE A 84 16.46 2.26 -2.06
N ALA A 85 15.49 2.97 -2.64
CA ALA A 85 14.86 2.57 -3.89
C ALA A 85 15.65 3.12 -5.09
N SER A 86 15.95 2.25 -6.06
CA SER A 86 16.41 2.62 -7.40
C SER A 86 15.26 2.56 -8.39
N TYR A 87 15.30 3.36 -9.47
CA TYR A 87 14.19 3.49 -10.42
C TYR A 87 14.59 3.14 -11.86
N TRP A 88 13.60 2.75 -12.66
CA TRP A 88 13.72 2.50 -14.09
C TRP A 88 12.63 3.24 -14.87
N HIS A 89 13.02 3.78 -16.02
CA HIS A 89 12.11 4.25 -17.06
C HIS A 89 11.63 3.06 -17.90
N LEU A 90 10.45 3.18 -18.50
CA LEU A 90 9.89 2.21 -19.44
C LEU A 90 9.67 2.89 -20.79
N LYS A 91 10.21 2.33 -21.85
CA LYS A 91 10.01 2.80 -23.21
C LYS A 91 9.49 1.67 -24.10
N VAL A 92 8.32 1.88 -24.71
CA VAL A 92 7.71 0.95 -25.66
C VAL A 92 7.28 1.74 -26.90
N GLY A 93 7.95 1.51 -28.03
CA GLY A 93 7.78 2.34 -29.23
C GLY A 93 8.07 3.82 -28.92
N ASP A 94 7.11 4.69 -29.22
CA ASP A 94 7.20 6.13 -28.97
C ASP A 94 6.77 6.56 -27.56
N ARG A 95 6.24 5.63 -26.75
CA ARG A 95 5.79 5.92 -25.39
C ARG A 95 6.95 5.78 -24.40
N MET A 96 7.19 6.82 -23.61
CA MET A 96 8.14 6.85 -22.51
C MET A 96 7.41 7.14 -21.20
N VAL A 97 7.61 6.29 -20.19
CA VAL A 97 7.10 6.49 -18.83
C VAL A 97 8.28 6.52 -17.88
N GLU A 98 8.51 7.67 -17.27
CA GLU A 98 9.67 7.86 -16.41
C GLU A 98 9.46 7.29 -15.01
N ASN A 99 10.51 6.67 -14.47
CA ASN A 99 10.56 6.17 -13.09
C ASN A 99 9.34 5.29 -12.74
N VAL A 100 8.87 4.46 -13.68
CA VAL A 100 7.63 3.69 -13.51
C VAL A 100 7.81 2.42 -12.67
N VAL A 101 9.05 1.90 -12.65
CA VAL A 101 9.45 0.76 -11.85
C VAL A 101 10.47 1.18 -10.81
N TRP A 102 10.38 0.60 -9.62
CA TRP A 102 11.41 0.71 -8.59
C TRP A 102 11.82 -0.64 -8.02
N SER A 103 12.97 -0.67 -7.36
CA SER A 103 13.53 -1.84 -6.67
C SER A 103 14.29 -1.42 -5.43
N TYR A 104 14.26 -2.27 -4.41
CA TYR A 104 15.17 -2.22 -3.27
C TYR A 104 16.22 -3.30 -3.45
N GLU A 105 17.43 -2.93 -3.87
CA GLU A 105 18.54 -3.87 -4.10
C GLU A 105 19.20 -4.30 -2.78
N ASP A 106 19.13 -3.46 -1.75
CA ASP A 106 19.63 -3.74 -0.41
C ASP A 106 18.64 -3.29 0.67
N PRO A 107 17.47 -3.94 0.79
CA PRO A 107 16.46 -3.54 1.76
C PRO A 107 16.88 -3.88 3.19
N TYR A 108 16.28 -3.20 4.16
CA TYR A 108 16.45 -3.55 5.57
C TYR A 108 15.99 -4.98 5.89
N SER A 109 16.62 -5.60 6.90
CA SER A 109 16.35 -6.97 7.33
C SER A 109 14.86 -7.32 7.52
N PRO A 110 14.02 -6.49 8.17
CA PRO A 110 12.59 -6.79 8.35
C PRO A 110 11.80 -6.98 7.03
N VAL A 111 12.31 -6.43 5.94
CA VAL A 111 11.68 -6.50 4.60
C VAL A 111 12.60 -7.16 3.58
N ALA A 112 13.55 -7.99 4.01
CA ALA A 112 14.51 -8.67 3.12
C ALA A 112 13.84 -9.45 1.97
N LYS A 113 12.59 -9.91 2.17
CA LYS A 113 11.78 -10.60 1.16
C LYS A 113 11.51 -9.80 -0.12
N ILE A 114 11.60 -8.46 -0.08
CA ILE A 114 11.38 -7.61 -1.26
C ILE A 114 12.65 -7.41 -2.11
N LYS A 115 13.80 -7.95 -1.66
CA LYS A 115 15.11 -7.69 -2.28
C LYS A 115 15.11 -8.01 -3.76
N GLY A 116 15.46 -7.02 -4.57
CA GLY A 116 15.57 -7.15 -6.03
C GLY A 116 14.24 -7.31 -6.77
N LEU A 117 13.09 -7.38 -6.09
CA LEU A 117 11.79 -7.39 -6.77
C LEU A 117 11.48 -6.00 -7.36
N ARG A 118 10.73 -5.99 -8.47
CA ARG A 118 10.37 -4.81 -9.24
C ARG A 118 8.94 -4.39 -8.95
N GLY A 119 8.77 -3.32 -8.18
CA GLY A 119 7.48 -2.70 -7.92
C GLY A 119 7.08 -1.78 -9.08
N PHE A 120 5.79 -1.75 -9.42
CA PHE A 120 5.24 -0.94 -10.51
C PHE A 120 4.24 0.09 -10.01
N TYR A 121 4.25 1.28 -10.60
CA TYR A 121 3.20 2.27 -10.37
C TYR A 121 1.97 1.89 -11.20
N TRP A 122 0.98 1.25 -10.56
CA TRP A 122 -0.23 0.72 -11.18
C TRP A 122 -0.86 1.67 -12.22
N GLY A 123 -1.24 2.87 -11.79
CA GLY A 123 -1.95 3.85 -12.63
C GLY A 123 -1.11 4.53 -13.69
N ARG A 124 0.16 4.12 -13.86
CA ARG A 124 1.04 4.57 -14.95
C ARG A 124 1.18 3.53 -16.07
N MET A 125 0.51 2.40 -15.92
CA MET A 125 0.41 1.36 -16.94
C MET A 125 -0.95 1.44 -17.62
N ASP A 126 -1.04 1.01 -18.87
CA ASP A 126 -2.30 1.10 -19.63
C ASP A 126 -3.26 -0.02 -19.25
N ARG A 127 -2.74 -1.22 -18.90
CA ARG A 127 -3.57 -2.38 -18.56
C ARG A 127 -2.86 -3.40 -17.68
N TRP A 128 -3.64 -4.06 -16.85
CA TRP A 128 -3.23 -5.17 -15.97
C TRP A 128 -4.10 -6.39 -16.20
N THR A 129 -3.53 -7.58 -16.01
CA THR A 129 -4.27 -8.85 -16.14
C THR A 129 -3.90 -9.85 -15.06
N GLU A 130 -4.87 -10.66 -14.64
CA GLU A 130 -4.68 -11.89 -13.86
C GLU A 130 -5.29 -13.07 -14.62
N ASP A 131 -4.50 -14.11 -14.89
CA ASP A 131 -4.86 -15.26 -15.72
C ASP A 131 -5.47 -14.87 -17.07
N GLY A 132 -4.98 -13.76 -17.63
CA GLY A 132 -5.45 -13.20 -18.90
C GLY A 132 -6.71 -12.33 -18.81
N VAL A 133 -7.35 -12.23 -17.64
CA VAL A 133 -8.51 -11.38 -17.41
C VAL A 133 -8.06 -9.98 -16.99
N THR A 134 -8.58 -8.93 -17.61
CA THR A 134 -8.27 -7.55 -17.22
C THR A 134 -8.82 -7.20 -15.84
N ILE A 135 -8.02 -6.50 -15.04
CA ILE A 135 -8.34 -6.10 -13.68
C ILE A 135 -8.18 -4.58 -13.51
N GLU A 136 -9.05 -3.98 -12.70
CA GLU A 136 -9.14 -2.53 -12.51
C GLU A 136 -8.29 -2.00 -11.34
N GLY A 137 -7.85 -2.91 -10.46
CA GLY A 137 -7.02 -2.58 -9.32
C GLY A 137 -6.15 -3.76 -8.88
N PRO A 138 -5.09 -3.49 -8.11
CA PRO A 138 -4.30 -4.55 -7.51
C PRO A 138 -5.16 -5.32 -6.50
N ARG A 139 -4.89 -6.62 -6.40
CA ARG A 139 -5.66 -7.57 -5.60
C ARG A 139 -5.59 -7.19 -4.13
N GLU A 140 -6.77 -7.04 -3.56
CA GLU A 140 -6.95 -7.01 -2.12
C GLU A 140 -7.12 -8.43 -1.60
N ILE A 141 -6.42 -8.77 -0.51
CA ILE A 141 -6.57 -10.06 0.16
C ILE A 141 -7.23 -9.80 1.51
N PRO A 142 -8.41 -10.39 1.80
CA PRO A 142 -9.06 -10.23 3.09
C PRO A 142 -8.11 -10.56 4.25
N GLY A 143 -8.04 -9.66 5.24
CA GLY A 143 -7.14 -9.78 6.38
C GLY A 143 -5.74 -9.19 6.19
N ARG A 144 -5.42 -8.62 5.01
CA ARG A 144 -4.19 -7.83 4.78
C ARG A 144 -4.46 -6.32 4.88
N VAL A 145 -3.44 -5.56 5.27
CA VAL A 145 -3.51 -4.09 5.41
C VAL A 145 -3.59 -3.39 4.04
N ASN A 146 -4.55 -2.49 3.81
CA ASN A 146 -4.65 -1.69 2.57
C ASN A 146 -5.36 -0.33 2.78
N THR A 147 -5.49 0.49 1.73
CA THR A 147 -6.11 1.84 1.77
C THR A 147 -7.62 1.87 1.85
N LEU A 148 -8.34 0.79 1.51
CA LEU A 148 -9.80 0.76 1.57
C LEU A 148 -10.35 0.53 2.99
N SER A 149 -9.47 0.29 3.97
CA SER A 149 -9.85 0.03 5.37
C SER A 149 -8.95 0.76 6.35
N GLN A 150 -8.94 2.10 6.33
CA GLN A 150 -8.24 2.87 7.35
C GLN A 150 -9.16 3.92 7.93
N LEU A 151 -9.65 3.68 9.14
CA LEU A 151 -10.38 4.64 9.96
C LEU A 151 -9.72 6.02 9.93
N LYS A 152 -8.38 6.11 9.95
CA LYS A 152 -7.67 7.39 9.84
C LYS A 152 -7.85 8.10 8.50
N ALA A 153 -7.86 7.37 7.38
CA ALA A 153 -7.96 7.96 6.06
C ALA A 153 -9.32 8.64 5.86
N ILE A 154 -10.38 8.04 6.41
CA ILE A 154 -11.76 8.53 6.30
C ILE A 154 -12.12 9.46 7.46
N PHE A 155 -11.64 9.16 8.68
CA PHE A 155 -11.90 9.87 9.93
C PHE A 155 -10.60 10.19 10.69
N PRO A 156 -9.78 11.14 10.22
CA PRO A 156 -8.53 11.51 10.89
C PRO A 156 -8.74 12.00 12.33
N GLN A 157 -9.92 12.52 12.66
CA GLN A 157 -10.33 12.89 14.01
C GLN A 157 -10.46 11.67 14.94
N LEU A 158 -10.94 10.52 14.47
CA LEU A 158 -11.06 9.32 15.30
C LEU A 158 -9.69 8.71 15.60
N ALA A 159 -8.76 8.78 14.65
CA ALA A 159 -7.39 8.36 14.91
C ALA A 159 -6.71 9.19 16.04
N ARG A 160 -7.09 10.47 16.22
CA ARG A 160 -6.59 11.30 17.34
C ARG A 160 -7.15 10.87 18.69
N GLU A 161 -8.32 10.24 18.69
CA GLU A 161 -8.99 9.75 19.89
C GLU A 161 -8.64 8.28 20.19
N TRP A 162 -7.82 7.62 19.37
CA TRP A 162 -7.38 6.27 19.65
C TRP A 162 -6.59 6.22 20.96
N HIS A 163 -6.97 5.34 21.87
CA HIS A 163 -6.31 5.30 23.17
C HIS A 163 -4.83 4.87 23.02
N PRO A 164 -3.86 5.64 23.56
CA PRO A 164 -2.44 5.45 23.27
C PRO A 164 -1.83 4.13 23.78
N THR A 165 -2.38 3.57 24.87
CA THR A 165 -1.79 2.38 25.54
C THR A 165 -2.73 1.20 25.80
N ARG A 166 -4.06 1.35 25.66
CA ARG A 166 -5.02 0.29 26.01
C ARG A 166 -5.38 -0.64 24.85
N ASN A 167 -5.16 -0.20 23.60
CA ASN A 167 -5.36 -1.00 22.40
C ASN A 167 -4.07 -1.73 22.03
N VAL A 168 -3.58 -2.58 22.94
CA VAL A 168 -2.28 -3.25 22.78
C VAL A 168 -2.33 -4.20 21.58
N GLY A 169 -1.35 -4.07 20.68
CA GLY A 169 -1.19 -4.96 19.53
C GLY A 169 -2.12 -4.66 18.35
N ILE A 170 -2.92 -3.59 18.42
CA ILE A 170 -3.81 -3.16 17.33
C ILE A 170 -3.77 -1.64 17.17
N SER A 171 -3.92 -1.18 15.93
CA SER A 171 -3.70 0.21 15.52
C SER A 171 -4.94 0.74 14.80
N PRO A 172 -5.26 2.06 14.87
CA PRO A 172 -6.43 2.62 14.17
C PRO A 172 -6.35 2.51 12.64
N TYR A 173 -5.20 2.09 12.12
CA TYR A 173 -4.92 1.91 10.70
C TYR A 173 -5.25 0.49 10.22
N GLU A 174 -5.62 -0.41 11.13
CA GLU A 174 -5.95 -1.81 10.83
C GLU A 174 -7.46 -2.04 10.64
N PHE A 175 -8.27 -1.00 10.84
CA PHE A 175 -9.73 -1.14 10.87
C PHE A 175 -10.42 -0.27 9.83
N ALA A 176 -11.37 -0.88 9.13
CA ALA A 176 -12.38 -0.18 8.35
C ALA A 176 -13.29 0.66 9.26
N ALA A 177 -13.87 1.73 8.69
CA ALA A 177 -14.72 2.65 9.43
C ALA A 177 -16.06 2.02 9.86
N ASP A 178 -16.50 0.94 9.24
CA ASP A 178 -17.71 0.18 9.59
C ASP A 178 -17.45 -1.01 10.53
N SER A 179 -16.22 -1.16 11.02
CA SER A 179 -15.84 -2.26 11.88
C SER A 179 -16.68 -2.31 13.17
N ASN A 180 -17.21 -3.50 13.49
CA ASN A 180 -17.89 -3.77 14.76
C ASN A 180 -16.91 -3.95 15.93
N THR A 181 -15.59 -3.89 15.70
CA THR A 181 -14.58 -4.03 16.76
C THR A 181 -14.74 -2.92 17.79
N GLU A 182 -14.78 -3.31 19.06
CA GLU A 182 -14.83 -2.40 20.19
C GLU A 182 -13.43 -2.12 20.70
N VAL A 183 -13.06 -0.84 20.78
CA VAL A 183 -11.71 -0.40 21.16
C VAL A 183 -11.80 0.69 22.24
N TRP A 184 -10.68 0.94 22.90
CA TRP A 184 -10.57 2.06 23.83
C TRP A 184 -10.31 3.36 23.08
N TRP A 185 -11.01 4.40 23.50
CA TRP A 185 -10.85 5.77 23.03
C TRP A 185 -10.41 6.68 24.17
N LYS A 186 -9.78 7.79 23.84
CA LYS A 186 -9.39 8.86 24.75
C LYS A 186 -9.51 10.20 24.06
N ASP A 187 -10.35 11.08 24.59
CA ASP A 187 -10.50 12.42 24.00
C ASP A 187 -9.46 13.40 24.57
N ALA A 188 -9.43 14.62 24.00
CA ALA A 188 -8.51 15.67 24.40
C ALA A 188 -8.69 16.14 25.86
N SER A 189 -9.85 15.88 26.48
CA SER A 189 -10.09 16.18 27.90
C SER A 189 -9.53 15.10 28.83
N GLY A 190 -9.05 13.99 28.27
CA GLY A 190 -8.51 12.86 29.01
C GLY A 190 -9.57 11.83 29.42
N ARG A 191 -10.83 12.00 29.00
CA ARG A 191 -11.88 11.02 29.23
C ARG A 191 -11.63 9.79 28.37
N GLU A 192 -11.73 8.62 28.99
CA GLU A 192 -11.49 7.31 28.37
C GLU A 192 -12.82 6.53 28.31
N TRP A 193 -13.10 5.88 27.18
CA TRP A 193 -14.29 5.03 27.03
C TRP A 193 -14.06 3.88 26.06
N ARG A 194 -15.00 2.93 26.01
CA ARG A 194 -15.03 1.84 25.04
C ARG A 194 -16.25 1.97 24.13
N GLU A 195 -16.03 1.81 22.83
CA GLU A 195 -17.09 1.91 21.82
C GLU A 195 -16.65 1.23 20.52
N ARG A 196 -17.62 0.81 19.69
CA ARG A 196 -17.33 0.24 18.38
C ARG A 196 -16.84 1.32 17.41
N ILE A 197 -15.92 0.93 16.53
CA ILE A 197 -15.38 1.81 15.49
C ILE A 197 -16.50 2.35 14.58
N ARG A 198 -17.42 1.49 14.14
CA ARG A 198 -18.62 1.90 13.36
C ARG A 198 -19.46 2.98 14.00
N ASP A 199 -19.67 2.92 15.31
CA ASP A 199 -20.59 3.82 16.00
C ASP A 199 -19.97 5.21 16.11
N ARG A 200 -18.66 5.26 16.38
CA ARG A 200 -17.86 6.49 16.29
C ARG A 200 -17.86 7.10 14.89
N ALA A 201 -17.68 6.28 13.86
CA ALA A 201 -17.61 6.73 12.47
C ALA A 201 -18.97 7.26 11.99
N LEU A 202 -20.06 6.55 12.30
CA LEU A 202 -21.44 6.98 12.03
C LEU A 202 -21.77 8.32 12.67
N ALA A 203 -21.36 8.53 13.93
CA ALA A 203 -21.61 9.79 14.66
C ALA A 203 -20.94 11.01 14.00
N LEU A 204 -19.91 10.80 13.18
CA LEU A 204 -19.19 11.85 12.47
C LEU A 204 -19.59 12.00 11.01
N THR A 205 -20.49 11.14 10.51
CA THR A 205 -20.93 11.18 9.12
C THR A 205 -22.14 12.11 8.98
N GLN A 206 -22.10 13.01 7.98
CA GLN A 206 -23.30 13.75 7.57
C GLN A 206 -24.29 12.79 6.89
N ARG A 207 -25.58 12.93 7.19
CA ARG A 207 -26.62 12.12 6.53
C ARG A 207 -26.65 12.45 5.04
N ARG A 208 -26.72 11.42 4.20
CA ARG A 208 -26.90 11.56 2.76
C ARG A 208 -28.27 12.14 2.44
N GLY A 209 -28.43 12.65 1.22
CA GLY A 209 -29.68 13.24 0.74
C GLY A 209 -30.87 12.27 0.69
N ASP A 210 -30.61 10.96 0.72
CA ASP A 210 -31.60 9.87 0.82
C ASP A 210 -31.99 9.52 2.27
N GLY A 211 -31.37 10.18 3.27
CA GLY A 211 -31.61 9.97 4.68
C GLY A 211 -30.77 8.86 5.32
N ASP A 212 -29.98 8.12 4.54
CA ASP A 212 -29.09 7.08 5.04
C ASP A 212 -27.76 7.67 5.55
N ALA A 213 -27.21 7.08 6.61
CA ALA A 213 -25.93 7.48 7.19
C ALA A 213 -25.02 6.26 7.22
N THR A 214 -24.01 6.25 6.36
CA THR A 214 -22.96 5.22 6.35
C THR A 214 -21.63 5.87 6.71
N PRO A 215 -20.69 5.15 7.35
CA PRO A 215 -19.34 5.66 7.60
C PRO A 215 -18.55 6.07 6.34
N TYR A 216 -19.09 5.83 5.16
CA TYR A 216 -18.44 6.08 3.87
C TYR A 216 -19.07 7.25 3.10
N GLY A 217 -20.15 7.86 3.61
CA GLY A 217 -20.87 8.92 2.90
C GLY A 217 -21.45 8.42 1.58
N ASP A 218 -21.30 9.20 0.50
CA ASP A 218 -21.82 8.84 -0.84
C ASP A 218 -21.08 7.65 -1.49
N PHE A 219 -19.91 7.28 -0.97
CA PHE A 219 -19.19 6.09 -1.41
C PHE A 219 -19.79 4.84 -0.74
N ASN A 220 -20.23 3.85 -1.53
CA ASN A 220 -20.63 2.54 -1.01
C ASN A 220 -19.58 1.48 -1.37
N PRO A 221 -18.74 1.04 -0.41
CA PRO A 221 -17.76 -0.02 -0.65
C PRO A 221 -18.36 -1.43 -0.73
N TYR A 222 -19.65 -1.59 -0.38
CA TYR A 222 -20.32 -2.89 -0.34
C TYR A 222 -21.60 -2.84 -1.21
N PRO A 223 -21.53 -3.23 -2.49
CA PRO A 223 -22.70 -3.29 -3.37
C PRO A 223 -23.76 -4.28 -2.90
#